data_AF-A0A5C4NBT3-F1
#
_entry.id   AF-A0A5C4NBT3-F1
#
_cell.length_a   1.000
_cell.length_b   1.000
_cell.length_c   1.000
_cell.angle_alpha   90.00
_cell.angle_beta   90.00
_cell.angle_gamma   90.00
#
_symmetry.space_group_name_H-M   'P 1'
#
loop_
_entity.id
_entity.type
_entity.pdbx_description
1 polymer ?
#
loop_
_entity_poly.entity_id
_entity_poly.type
_entity_poly.pdbx_seq_one_letter_code
_entity_poly.pdbx_strand_id
1 'polypeptide(L)'
;MMHLHNPASRAHLDDLRDRLLGALGEGPVPGLDEAEARARVERLVDLVQAMDEGRITAKDALEAYGFIRIPGFSLGRWLVEMVDEGVYLDELLDEAA
;
A
#
# COMPACT_ATOMS: atom_id res chain seq x y z
N MET A 1 -6.58 -9.72 10.93
CA MET A 1 -5.23 -9.24 10.56
C MET A 1 -4.99 -9.67 9.12
N MET A 2 -4.45 -8.81 8.26
CA MET A 2 -4.23 -9.15 6.84
C MET A 2 -2.88 -9.86 6.70
N HIS A 3 -2.86 -10.99 5.98
CA HIS A 3 -1.64 -11.77 5.76
C HIS A 3 -1.43 -12.02 4.27
N LEU A 4 -0.18 -12.07 3.81
CA LEU A 4 0.12 -12.41 2.42
C LEU A 4 -0.19 -13.88 2.13
N HIS A 5 -0.94 -14.15 1.07
CA HIS A 5 -1.16 -15.51 0.57
C HIS A 5 0.17 -16.17 0.11
N ASN A 6 1.08 -15.38 -0.46
CA ASN A 6 2.44 -15.80 -0.78
C ASN A 6 3.48 -14.82 -0.21
N PRO A 7 3.99 -15.05 1.01
CA PRO A 7 4.96 -14.16 1.67
C PRO A 7 6.31 -14.01 0.95
N ALA A 8 6.64 -14.93 0.03
CA ALA A 8 7.86 -14.83 -0.78
C ALA A 8 7.70 -13.89 -1.98
N SER A 9 6.46 -13.60 -2.38
CA SER A 9 6.17 -12.67 -3.47
C SER A 9 6.33 -11.23 -3.00
N ARG A 10 6.91 -10.39 -3.88
CA ARG A 10 6.98 -8.94 -3.70
C ARG A 10 6.25 -8.18 -4.81
N ALA A 11 5.52 -8.90 -5.67
CA ALA A 11 4.89 -8.33 -6.85
C ALA A 11 3.89 -7.21 -6.50
N HIS A 12 3.21 -7.32 -5.36
CA HIS A 12 2.28 -6.29 -4.87
C HIS A 12 3.01 -5.02 -4.43
N LEU A 13 4.22 -5.11 -3.86
CA LEU A 13 5.03 -3.93 -3.54
C LEU A 13 5.54 -3.23 -4.80
N ASP A 14 5.82 -3.99 -5.87
CA ASP A 14 6.21 -3.42 -7.15
C ASP A 14 5.00 -2.75 -7.86
N ASP A 15 3.83 -3.41 -7.87
CA ASP A 15 2.56 -2.81 -8.33
C ASP A 15 2.23 -1.52 -7.57
N LEU A 16 2.35 -1.55 -6.23
CA LEU A 16 2.17 -0.38 -5.39
C LEU A 16 3.10 0.74 -5.83
N ARG A 17 4.40 0.48 -5.95
CA ARG A 17 5.38 1.49 -6.36
C ARG A 17 5.02 2.11 -7.72
N ASP A 18 4.67 1.29 -8.70
CA ASP A 18 4.31 1.75 -10.05
C ASP A 18 3.06 2.63 -10.04
N ARG A 19 2.01 2.24 -9.30
CA ARG A 19 0.78 3.06 -9.16
C ARG A 19 1.05 4.38 -8.45
N LEU A 20 1.90 4.40 -7.44
CA LEU A 20 2.26 5.62 -6.73
C LEU A 20 3.06 6.58 -7.62
N LEU A 21 3.99 6.07 -8.41
CA LEU A 21 4.73 6.86 -9.40
C LEU A 21 3.79 7.37 -10.49
N GLY A 22 2.84 6.55 -10.95
CA GLY A 22 1.81 6.95 -11.89
C GLY A 22 0.97 8.12 -11.37
N ALA A 23 0.47 8.02 -10.13
CA ALA A 23 -0.32 9.07 -9.49
C ALA A 23 0.44 10.41 -9.36
N LEU A 24 1.75 10.36 -9.19
CA LEU A 24 2.61 11.55 -9.15
C LEU A 24 2.97 12.08 -10.56
N GLY A 25 2.97 11.23 -11.58
CA GLY A 25 3.26 11.58 -12.98
C GLY A 25 2.09 12.19 -13.75
N GLU A 26 0.85 12.01 -13.28
CA GLU A 26 -0.37 12.55 -13.91
C GLU A 26 -0.49 14.09 -13.86
N GLY A 27 0.46 14.78 -13.22
CA GLY A 27 0.62 16.22 -13.34
C GLY A 27 1.57 16.78 -12.29
N PRO A 28 2.12 17.99 -12.51
CA PRO A 28 2.95 18.65 -11.50
C PRO A 28 2.13 18.85 -10.23
N VAL A 29 2.50 18.16 -9.15
CA VAL A 29 1.94 18.41 -7.83
C VAL A 29 2.54 19.72 -7.32
N PRO A 30 1.75 20.81 -7.17
CA PRO A 30 2.30 22.10 -6.78
C PRO A 30 2.95 22.01 -5.40
N GLY A 31 4.23 22.37 -5.32
CA GLY A 31 4.99 22.38 -4.07
C GLY A 31 5.57 21.03 -3.63
N LEU A 32 5.55 20.00 -4.50
CA LEU A 32 6.22 18.73 -4.28
C LEU A 32 7.40 18.61 -5.25
N ASP A 33 8.63 18.64 -4.74
CA ASP A 33 9.80 18.34 -5.56
C ASP A 33 9.92 16.83 -5.83
N GLU A 34 10.66 16.45 -6.87
CA GLU A 34 10.80 15.05 -7.30
C GLU A 34 11.41 14.16 -6.21
N ALA A 35 12.32 14.70 -5.40
CA ALA A 35 12.97 13.97 -4.32
C ALA A 35 11.99 13.71 -3.16
N GLU A 36 11.17 14.68 -2.80
CA GLU A 36 10.11 14.56 -1.82
C GLU A 36 9.03 13.59 -2.30
N ALA A 37 8.65 13.68 -3.58
CA ALA A 37 7.70 12.76 -4.19
C ALA A 37 8.19 11.31 -4.07
N ARG A 38 9.45 11.06 -4.45
CA ARG A 38 10.08 9.75 -4.32
C ARG A 38 10.20 9.29 -2.87
N ALA A 39 10.55 10.19 -1.94
CA ALA A 39 10.60 9.87 -0.52
C ALA A 39 9.22 9.47 0.04
N ARG A 40 8.12 10.07 -0.44
CA ARG A 40 6.77 9.66 -0.06
C ARG A 40 6.41 8.28 -0.61
N VAL A 41 6.81 7.97 -1.84
CA VAL A 41 6.64 6.63 -2.42
C VAL A 41 7.34 5.58 -1.57
N GLU A 42 8.63 5.75 -1.29
CA GLU A 42 9.39 4.77 -0.50
C GLU A 42 8.82 4.62 0.91
N ARG A 43 8.42 5.70 1.59
CA ARG A 43 7.76 5.62 2.90
C ARG A 43 6.47 4.80 2.87
N LEU A 44 5.70 4.90 1.79
CA LEU A 44 4.45 4.15 1.66
C LEU A 44 4.71 2.67 1.34
N VAL A 45 5.73 2.38 0.53
CA VAL A 45 6.18 0.99 0.30
C VAL A 45 6.69 0.38 1.61
N ASP A 46 7.50 1.10 2.38
CA ASP A 46 8.01 0.65 3.69
C ASP A 46 6.86 0.40 4.69
N LEU A 47 5.80 1.20 4.63
CA LEU A 47 4.61 1.05 5.46
C LEU A 47 3.86 -0.24 5.12
N VAL A 48 3.65 -0.52 3.84
CA VAL A 48 3.00 -1.77 3.40
C VAL A 48 3.90 -2.97 3.70
N GLN A 49 5.22 -2.86 3.52
CA GLN A 49 6.14 -3.91 3.91
C GLN A 49 6.11 -4.17 5.43
N ALA A 50 5.99 -3.15 6.27
CA ALA A 50 5.82 -3.32 7.70
C ALA A 50 4.51 -4.05 8.05
N MET A 51 3.46 -3.83 7.27
CA MET A 51 2.20 -4.56 7.39
C MET A 51 2.35 -6.03 6.96
N ASP A 52 3.03 -6.29 5.84
CA ASP A 52 3.33 -7.65 5.34
C ASP A 52 4.11 -8.49 6.36
N GLU A 53 5.02 -7.84 7.09
CA GLU A 53 5.83 -8.44 8.14
C GLU A 53 5.08 -8.57 9.49
N GLY A 54 3.80 -8.16 9.54
CA GLY A 54 2.96 -8.19 10.75
C GLY A 54 3.40 -7.21 11.84
N ARG A 55 4.29 -6.25 11.53
CA ARG A 55 4.76 -5.24 12.50
C ARG A 55 3.70 -4.18 12.81
N ILE A 56 2.79 -3.94 11.87
CA ILE A 56 1.65 -3.03 12.02
C ILE A 56 0.39 -3.65 11.40
N THR A 57 -0.78 -3.19 11.81
CA THR A 57 -2.05 -3.61 11.20
C THR A 57 -2.40 -2.77 9.97
N ALA A 58 -3.32 -3.26 9.13
CA ALA A 58 -3.87 -2.47 8.02
C ALA A 58 -4.53 -1.16 8.51
N LYS A 59 -5.12 -1.17 9.69
CA LYS A 59 -5.67 0.03 10.32
C LYS A 59 -4.56 1.04 10.63
N ASP A 60 -3.46 0.61 11.24
CA ASP A 60 -2.31 1.46 11.54
C ASP A 60 -1.70 2.04 10.25
N ALA A 61 -1.63 1.23 9.18
CA ALA A 61 -1.16 1.68 7.87
C ALA A 61 -2.08 2.76 7.27
N LEU A 62 -3.40 2.60 7.36
CA LEU A 62 -4.37 3.60 6.91
C LEU A 62 -4.29 4.90 7.71
N GLU A 63 -4.09 4.82 9.03
CA GLU A 63 -3.88 5.99 9.89
C GLU A 63 -2.58 6.72 9.52
N ALA A 64 -1.48 5.99 9.33
CA ALA A 64 -0.20 6.56 8.90
C ALA A 64 -0.26 7.18 7.50
N TYR A 65 -1.00 6.57 6.56
CA TYR A 65 -1.22 7.12 5.23
C TYR A 65 -1.88 8.51 5.25
N GLY A 66 -2.72 8.79 6.26
CA GLY A 66 -3.32 10.10 6.48
C GLY A 66 -2.32 11.25 6.57
N PHE A 67 -1.08 10.98 7.00
CA PHE A 67 0.01 11.96 7.10
C PHE A 67 0.90 12.03 5.85
N ILE A 68 0.99 10.95 5.07
CA ILE A 68 1.90 10.85 3.91
C ILE A 68 1.22 11.31 2.62
N ARG A 69 -0.10 11.05 2.49
CA ARG A 69 -0.99 11.28 1.35
C ARG A 69 -0.33 11.61 0.00
N ILE A 70 -0.56 10.72 -0.95
CA ILE A 70 -0.22 10.92 -2.36
C ILE A 70 -1.51 11.29 -3.11
N PRO A 71 -1.60 12.50 -3.71
CA PRO A 71 -2.74 12.89 -4.52
C PRO A 71 -3.02 11.87 -5.62
N GLY A 72 -4.29 11.58 -5.89
CA GLY A 72 -4.68 10.60 -6.91
C GLY A 72 -4.58 9.13 -6.48
N PHE A 73 -3.98 8.83 -5.33
CA PHE A 73 -3.90 7.47 -4.78
C PHE A 73 -4.81 7.28 -3.57
N SER A 74 -5.26 6.05 -3.32
CA SER A 74 -6.01 5.66 -2.12
C SER A 74 -5.51 4.31 -1.62
N LEU A 75 -4.82 4.32 -0.46
CA LEU A 75 -4.30 3.09 0.14
C LEU A 75 -5.42 2.11 0.47
N GLY A 76 -6.54 2.59 1.03
CA GLY A 76 -7.66 1.72 1.37
C GLY A 76 -8.29 1.04 0.16
N ARG A 77 -8.40 1.75 -0.97
CA ARG A 77 -8.88 1.15 -2.22
C ARG A 77 -7.92 0.09 -2.74
N TRP A 78 -6.62 0.40 -2.75
CA TRP A 78 -5.60 -0.56 -3.19
C TRP A 78 -5.60 -1.82 -2.30
N LEU A 79 -5.75 -1.68 -0.98
CA LEU A 79 -5.85 -2.84 -0.08
C LEU A 79 -7.06 -3.73 -0.38
N VAL A 80 -8.22 -3.15 -0.71
CA VAL A 80 -9.40 -3.92 -1.12
C VAL A 80 -9.11 -4.69 -2.42
N GLU A 81 -8.50 -4.04 -3.41
CA GLU A 81 -8.10 -4.67 -4.66
C GLU A 81 -7.13 -5.85 -4.42
N MET A 82 -6.16 -5.70 -3.51
CA MET A 82 -5.24 -6.78 -3.14
C MET A 82 -5.93 -7.96 -2.43
N VAL A 83 -7.02 -7.72 -1.69
CA VAL A 83 -7.84 -8.80 -1.13
C VAL A 83 -8.64 -9.49 -2.22
N ASP A 84 -9.29 -8.73 -3.10
CA ASP A 84 -10.07 -9.25 -4.22
C ASP A 84 -9.21 -10.09 -5.19
N GLU A 85 -7.96 -9.71 -5.38
CA GLU A 85 -6.96 -10.45 -6.18
C GLU A 85 -6.34 -11.65 -5.44
N GLY A 86 -6.66 -11.86 -4.16
CA GLY A 86 -6.13 -12.94 -3.35
C GLY A 86 -4.67 -12.78 -2.95
N VAL A 87 -4.13 -11.55 -3.01
CA VAL A 87 -2.77 -11.23 -2.53
C VAL A 87 -2.75 -11.24 -1.01
N TYR A 88 -3.72 -10.57 -0.38
CA TYR A 88 -3.95 -10.64 1.05
C TYR A 88 -5.12 -11.56 1.36
N LEU A 89 -4.96 -12.35 2.41
CA LEU A 89 -6.04 -13.09 3.05
C LEU A 89 -6.55 -12.25 4.22
N ASP A 90 -7.87 -12.05 4.26
CA ASP A 90 -8.54 -11.53 5.45
C ASP A 90 -8.91 -12.72 6.35
N GLU A 91 -8.61 -12.62 7.65
CA GLU A 91 -8.92 -13.65 8.66
C GLU A 91 -10.44 -13.93 8.79
N LEU A 92 -11.30 -13.15 8.11
CA LEU A 92 -12.75 -13.40 8.02
C LEU A 92 -13.15 -14.62 7.15
N LEU A 93 -12.21 -15.36 6.56
CA LEU A 93 -12.50 -16.51 5.69
C LEU A 93 -11.87 -17.83 6.14
N ASP A 94 -11.78 -18.09 7.46
CA ASP A 94 -11.42 -19.42 7.99
C ASP A 94 -12.41 -19.93 9.07
N GLU A 95 -13.66 -19.45 9.07
CA GLU A 95 -14.78 -20.06 9.80
C GLU A 95 -15.93 -20.44 8.84
N ALA A 96 -15.66 -21.27 7.83
CA ALA A 96 -16.63 -22.21 7.23
C ALA A 96 -16.05 -22.90 5.98
N ALA A 97 -15.41 -24.05 6.14
CA ALA A 97 -15.41 -25.13 5.15
C ALA A 97 -15.07 -26.48 5.82
#